data_AF-A0A410J3A2-F1
#
_entry.id   AF-A0A410J3A2-F1
#
_cell.length_a   1.000
_cell.length_b   1.000
_cell.length_c   1.000
_cell.angle_alpha   90.00
_cell.angle_beta   90.00
_cell.angle_gamma   90.00
#
_symmetry.space_group_name_H-M   'P 1'
#
loop_
_entity.id
_entity.type
_entity.pdbx_description
1 polymer ?
#
loop_
_entity_poly.entity_id
_entity_poly.type
_entity_poly.pdbx_seq_one_letter_code
_entity_poly.pdbx_strand_id
1 'polypeptide(L)'
;MWREWMGYITYVTDQRPGEPDILTGNTFADLEICDSDGHLLLKVSAPEAGWTHESLNLVQPQEVQEGNDAFDAYLNGIWIGSTEV
;
A
#
# COMPACT_ATOMS: atom_id res chain seq x y z
N MET A 1 -10.86 -26.46 -9.05
CA MET A 1 -10.97 -25.65 -7.83
C MET A 1 -9.55 -25.47 -7.32
N TRP A 2 -8.91 -24.36 -7.68
CA TRP A 2 -7.55 -24.03 -7.26
C TRP A 2 -7.57 -22.58 -6.81
N ARG A 3 -7.06 -22.31 -5.61
CA ARG A 3 -6.99 -20.97 -5.02
C ARG A 3 -5.99 -20.14 -5.82
N GLU A 4 -6.50 -19.12 -6.50
CA GLU A 4 -5.71 -18.00 -7.02
C GLU A 4 -5.14 -17.25 -5.81
N TRP A 5 -3.83 -17.32 -5.59
CA TRP A 5 -3.14 -16.39 -4.70
C TRP A 5 -2.57 -15.28 -5.59
N MET A 6 -3.42 -14.32 -5.93
CA MET A 6 -2.96 -13.02 -6.39
C MET A 6 -2.19 -12.40 -5.20
N GLY A 7 -0.95 -11.96 -5.40
CA GLY A 7 -0.24 -11.22 -4.35
C GLY A 7 -1.03 -9.96 -4.03
N TYR A 8 -1.34 -9.72 -2.75
CA TYR A 8 -1.99 -8.49 -2.30
C TYR A 8 -1.04 -7.76 -1.35
N ILE A 9 -1.03 -6.44 -1.40
CA ILE A 9 -0.35 -5.62 -0.40
C ILE A 9 -1.07 -5.82 0.93
N THR A 10 -0.33 -6.29 1.93
CA THR A 10 -0.69 -6.18 3.33
C THR A 10 -0.32 -4.77 3.80
N TYR A 11 -1.31 -3.91 4.01
CA TYR A 11 -1.08 -2.57 4.53
C TYR A 11 -0.84 -2.59 6.05
N VAL A 12 0.33 -2.11 6.47
CA VAL A 12 0.75 -2.00 7.87
C VAL A 12 0.52 -0.56 8.31
N THR A 13 -0.74 -0.25 8.60
CA THR A 13 -1.15 1.10 9.01
C THR A 13 -1.83 1.12 10.38
N ASP A 14 -1.81 -0.01 11.12
CA ASP A 14 -2.34 -0.04 12.48
C ASP A 14 -1.60 0.95 13.38
N GLN A 15 -2.35 1.74 14.16
CA GLN A 15 -1.79 2.62 15.18
C GLN A 15 -1.71 1.89 16.52
N ARG A 16 -0.52 1.83 17.09
CA ARG A 16 -0.25 1.33 18.45
C ARG A 16 -0.32 2.45 19.48
N PRO A 17 -0.62 2.13 20.75
CA PRO A 17 -0.65 3.14 21.81
C PRO A 17 0.68 3.87 21.96
N GLY A 18 0.65 5.20 21.85
CA GLY A 18 1.81 6.06 22.03
C GLY A 18 2.57 6.42 20.75
N GLU A 19 2.18 5.88 19.59
CA GLU A 19 2.74 6.29 18.29
C GLU A 19 1.78 7.21 17.52
N PRO A 20 2.31 8.14 16.70
CA PRO A 20 1.48 8.93 15.80
C PRO A 20 0.79 8.04 14.76
N ASP A 21 -0.46 8.35 14.42
CA ASP A 21 -1.12 7.72 13.28
C ASP A 21 -0.37 8.08 11.99
N ILE A 22 -0.05 7.05 11.18
CA ILE A 22 0.69 7.16 9.92
C ILE A 22 0.00 8.08 8.90
N LEU A 23 -1.33 8.23 8.99
CA LEU A 23 -2.12 9.13 8.17
C LEU A 23 -2.05 10.59 8.64
N THR A 24 -1.57 10.85 9.86
CA THR A 24 -1.42 12.22 10.37
C THR A 24 -0.43 12.99 9.52
N GLY A 25 -0.92 14.00 8.80
CA GLY A 25 -0.10 14.81 7.88
C GLY A 25 0.12 14.19 6.50
N ASN A 26 -0.35 12.96 6.26
CA ASN A 26 -0.20 12.25 4.98
C ASN A 26 -1.54 11.88 4.32
N THR A 27 -2.68 12.27 4.91
CA THR A 27 -4.04 11.90 4.47
C THR A 27 -4.33 12.25 3.00
N PHE A 28 -3.65 13.27 2.46
CA PHE A 28 -3.82 13.73 1.08
C PHE A 28 -2.61 13.46 0.18
N ALA A 29 -1.64 12.69 0.65
CA ALA A 29 -0.49 12.30 -0.15
C ALA A 29 -0.92 11.28 -1.22
N ASP A 30 -0.18 11.27 -2.33
CA ASP A 30 -0.30 10.20 -3.31
C ASP A 30 0.18 8.88 -2.67
N LEU A 31 -0.60 7.82 -2.91
CA LEU A 31 -0.19 6.44 -2.62
C LEU A 31 0.65 5.95 -3.81
N GLU A 32 1.83 5.42 -3.52
CA GLU A 32 2.77 4.89 -4.51
C GLU A 32 3.00 3.41 -4.22
N ILE A 33 2.91 2.56 -5.24
CA ILE A 33 3.29 1.14 -5.16
C ILE A 33 4.47 0.93 -6.09
N CYS A 34 5.54 0.36 -5.55
CA CYS A 34 6.81 0.17 -6.26
C CYS A 34 7.22 -1.31 -6.25
N ASP A 35 8.02 -1.71 -7.24
CA ASP A 35 8.76 -2.98 -7.20
C ASP A 35 9.94 -2.93 -6.21
N SER A 36 10.57 -4.09 -6.00
CA SER A 36 11.74 -4.25 -5.13
C SER A 36 12.97 -3.44 -5.56
N ASP A 37 13.03 -2.99 -6.82
CA ASP A 37 14.08 -2.12 -7.34
C ASP A 37 13.71 -0.62 -7.18
N GLY A 38 12.52 -0.33 -6.65
CA GLY A 38 12.01 1.02 -6.45
C GLY A 38 11.35 1.64 -7.67
N HIS A 39 11.06 0.87 -8.73
CA HIS A 39 10.31 1.38 -9.88
C HIS A 39 8.84 1.54 -9.53
N LEU A 40 8.29 2.73 -9.82
CA LEU A 40 6.87 3.04 -9.60
C LEU A 40 5.98 2.25 -10.56
N LEU A 41 5.09 1.44 -10.00
CA LEU A 41 4.11 0.61 -10.73
C LEU A 41 2.73 1.25 -10.76
N LEU A 42 2.30 1.80 -9.62
CA LEU A 42 1.00 2.44 -9.46
C LEU A 42 1.15 3.71 -8.63
N LYS A 43 0.46 4.76 -9.06
CA LYS A 43 0.31 6.00 -8.30
C LYS A 43 -1.15 6.42 -8.25
N VAL A 44 -1.68 6.57 -7.04
CA VAL A 44 -3.09 6.91 -6.80
C VAL A 44 -3.16 8.17 -5.96
N SER A 45 -3.77 9.23 -6.50
CA SER A 45 -4.05 10.43 -5.72
C SER A 45 -5.06 10.17 -4.63
N ALA A 46 -4.89 10.86 -3.50
CA ALA A 46 -5.79 10.72 -2.37
C ALA A 46 -7.25 11.05 -2.77
N PRO A 47 -8.23 10.35 -2.19
CA PRO A 47 -9.63 10.75 -2.28
C PRO A 47 -9.84 12.19 -1.80
N GLU A 48 -10.92 12.84 -2.23
CA GLU A 48 -11.26 14.20 -1.78
C GLU A 48 -11.41 14.30 -0.26
N ALA A 49 -11.92 13.25 0.38
CA ALA A 49 -12.04 13.16 1.84
C ALA A 49 -10.73 12.74 2.55
N GLY A 50 -9.69 12.41 1.78
CA GLY A 50 -8.43 11.85 2.27
C GLY A 50 -8.47 10.34 2.47
N TRP A 51 -7.29 9.75 2.65
CA TRP A 51 -7.12 8.34 2.99
C TRP A 51 -7.65 8.00 4.37
N THR A 52 -8.23 6.80 4.48
CA THR A 52 -8.48 6.09 5.73
C THR A 52 -7.75 4.76 5.68
N HIS A 53 -7.54 4.12 6.83
CA HIS A 53 -6.95 2.77 6.86
C HIS A 53 -7.76 1.78 6.02
N GLU A 54 -9.09 1.92 6.01
CA GLU A 54 -9.98 1.08 5.20
C GLU A 54 -9.81 1.36 3.71
N SER A 55 -9.77 2.63 3.29
CA SER A 55 -9.69 2.96 1.86
C SER A 55 -8.33 2.64 1.25
N LEU A 56 -7.24 2.66 2.02
CA LEU A 56 -5.94 2.15 1.56
C LEU A 56 -6.00 0.66 1.22
N ASN A 57 -6.65 -0.16 2.05
CA ASN A 57 -6.79 -1.60 1.82
C ASN A 57 -7.56 -1.96 0.54
N LEU A 58 -8.32 -1.01 -0.03
CA LEU A 58 -9.02 -1.19 -1.30
C LEU A 58 -8.11 -1.02 -2.53
N VAL A 59 -6.91 -0.43 -2.37
CA VAL A 59 -5.97 -0.23 -3.47
C VAL A 59 -5.02 -1.42 -3.55
N GLN A 60 -5.10 -2.16 -4.65
CA GLN A 60 -4.26 -3.31 -4.92
C GLN A 60 -3.75 -3.24 -6.37
N PRO A 61 -2.51 -3.68 -6.64
CA PRO A 61 -2.03 -3.83 -8.01
C PRO A 61 -2.91 -4.84 -8.77
N GLN A 62 -3.34 -4.51 -9.99
CA GLN A 62 -4.25 -5.36 -10.76
C GLN A 62 -3.58 -6.64 -11.30
N GLU A 63 -2.26 -6.59 -11.51
CA GLU A 63 -1.49 -7.69 -12.11
C GLU A 63 -0.21 -7.89 -11.30
N VAL A 64 -0.30 -8.63 -10.20
CA VAL A 64 0.89 -9.27 -9.63
C VAL A 64 1.09 -10.55 -10.43
N GLN A 65 2.11 -10.60 -11.27
CA GLN A 65 2.44 -11.83 -11.97
C GLN A 65 2.80 -12.89 -10.92
N GLU A 66 2.31 -14.12 -11.09
CA GLU A 66 2.68 -15.23 -10.20
C GLU A 66 4.20 -15.45 -10.26
N GLY A 67 4.87 -15.16 -9.15
CA GLY A 67 6.27 -15.48 -8.93
C GLY A 67 7.15 -14.26 -8.64
N ASN A 68 7.75 -14.26 -7.44
CA ASN A 68 8.87 -13.42 -6.99
C ASN A 68 8.74 -11.88 -7.00
N ASP A 69 7.67 -11.30 -7.53
CA ASP A 69 7.53 -9.85 -7.50
C ASP A 69 7.07 -9.38 -6.10
N ALA A 70 8.00 -8.80 -5.36
CA ALA A 70 7.74 -8.10 -4.11
C ALA A 70 7.39 -6.64 -4.40
N PHE A 71 6.25 -6.19 -3.88
CA PHE A 71 5.78 -4.82 -4.05
C PHE A 71 5.64 -4.15 -2.70
N ASP A 72 6.11 -2.91 -2.63
CA ASP A 72 5.99 -2.07 -1.45
C ASP A 72 5.05 -0.89 -1.72
N ALA A 73 4.25 -0.55 -0.72
CA ALA A 73 3.38 0.62 -0.73
C ALA A 73 3.97 1.75 0.11
N TYR A 74 3.88 2.97 -0.40
CA TYR A 74 4.39 4.18 0.21
C TYR A 74 3.37 5.31 0.22
N LEU A 75 3.41 6.11 1.27
CA LEU A 75 2.66 7.35 1.40
C LEU A 75 3.63 8.47 1.74
N ASN A 76 3.82 9.46 0.86
CA ASN A 76 4.78 10.55 1.05
C ASN A 76 6.22 10.05 1.36
N GLY A 77 6.63 8.95 0.70
CA GLY A 77 7.93 8.31 0.92
C GLY A 77 8.05 7.47 2.20
N ILE A 78 6.99 7.34 2.99
CA ILE A 78 6.93 6.47 4.17
C ILE A 78 6.37 5.12 3.72
N TRP A 79 7.09 4.03 4.04
CA TRP A 79 6.60 2.66 3.77
C TRP A 79 5.37 2.35 4.63
N ILE A 80 4.33 1.80 4.01
CA ILE A 80 3.03 1.52 4.66
C ILE A 80 2.50 0.11 4.38
N GLY A 81 3.26 -0.76 3.72
CA GLY A 81 2.82 -2.13 3.44
C GLY A 81 3.60 -2.81 2.34
N SER A 82 3.46 -4.12 2.23
CA SER A 82 4.14 -4.93 1.21
C SER A 82 3.38 -6.22 0.91
N THR A 83 3.70 -6.88 -0.21
CA THR A 83 3.23 -8.24 -0.50
C THR A 83 3.92 -9.32 0.35
N GLU A 84 5.01 -8.98 1.06
CA GLU A 84 5.86 -9.95 1.81
C GLU A 84 5.67 -9.94 3.33
N VAL A 85 4.66 -9.23 3.86
CA VAL A 85 4.42 -9.03 5.30
C VAL A 85 3.40 -10.02 5.86
#